data_AF-A0A1H0MNG4-F1
#
_entry.id   AF-A0A1H0MNG4-F1
#
_cell.length_a   1.000
_cell.length_b   1.000
_cell.length_c   1.000
_cell.angle_alpha   90.00
_cell.angle_beta   90.00
_cell.angle_gamma   90.00
#
_symmetry.space_group_name_H-M   'P 1'
#
loop_
_entity.id
_entity.type
_entity.pdbx_description
1 polymer ?
#
loop_
_entity_poly.entity_id
_entity_poly.type
_entity_poly.pdbx_seq_one_letter_code
_entity_poly.pdbx_strand_id
1 'polypeptide(L)'
;MQNKATANYGDGRFQPVIEKCEGCGRIVEQEGVQYCKSYLYPSAKWKLGLCNFATHAKPEINVVTVRINPLKAAKRASKRK
;
A
#
# COMPACT_ATOMS: atom_id res chain seq x y z
N MET A 1 -23.36 -4.64 5.52
CA MET A 1 -23.13 -5.15 4.14
C MET A 1 -21.69 -5.65 4.04
N GLN A 2 -21.40 -6.89 4.45
CA GLN A 2 -20.13 -7.53 4.13
C GLN A 2 -20.24 -8.16 2.74
N ASN A 3 -19.79 -7.44 1.71
CA ASN A 3 -19.52 -8.04 0.41
C ASN A 3 -18.38 -9.05 0.59
N LYS A 4 -18.72 -10.32 0.86
CA LYS A 4 -17.80 -11.45 0.78
C LYS A 4 -17.40 -11.57 -0.69
N ALA A 5 -16.29 -10.95 -1.06
CA ALA A 5 -15.64 -11.22 -2.33
C ALA A 5 -15.26 -12.71 -2.32
N THR A 6 -16.02 -13.52 -3.05
CA THR A 6 -15.68 -14.90 -3.41
C THR A 6 -14.51 -14.88 -4.38
N ALA A 7 -13.33 -14.51 -3.88
CA ALA A 7 -12.10 -14.67 -4.61
C ALA A 7 -11.70 -16.14 -4.52
N ASN A 8 -11.88 -16.89 -5.62
CA ASN A 8 -11.29 -18.22 -5.78
C ASN A 8 -9.79 -18.03 -6.10
N TYR A 9 -8.95 -18.24 -5.09
CA TYR A 9 -7.49 -18.16 -5.24
C TYR A 9 -6.90 -19.39 -5.94
N GLY A 10 -7.65 -20.50 -6.01
CA GLY A 10 -7.24 -21.76 -6.64
C GLY A 10 -7.41 -21.83 -8.17
N ASP A 11 -8.10 -20.89 -8.81
CA ASP A 11 -8.36 -20.91 -10.27
C ASP A 11 -7.12 -20.55 -11.13
N GLY A 12 -5.92 -20.47 -10.55
CA GLY A 12 -4.68 -20.07 -11.23
C GLY A 12 -4.59 -18.59 -11.63
N ARG A 13 -5.64 -17.81 -11.35
CA ARG A 13 -5.71 -16.36 -11.63
C ARG A 13 -4.89 -15.54 -10.65
N PHE A 14 -4.78 -15.99 -9.40
CA PHE A 14 -3.96 -15.36 -8.39
C PHE A 14 -2.57 -16.00 -8.40
N GLN A 15 -1.55 -15.16 -8.50
CA GLN A 15 -0.17 -15.56 -8.31
C GLN A 15 0.20 -15.50 -6.84
N PRO A 16 1.13 -16.38 -6.40
CA PRO A 16 1.59 -16.38 -5.03
C PRO A 16 2.23 -15.03 -4.65
N VAL A 17 2.18 -14.72 -3.36
CA VAL A 17 2.88 -13.56 -2.79
C VAL A 17 4.38 -13.72 -2.93
N ILE A 18 5.08 -12.59 -3.02
CA ILE A 18 6.54 -12.54 -3.08
C ILE A 18 7.11 -12.22 -1.70
N GLU A 19 8.41 -12.40 -1.50
CA GLU A 19 9.12 -12.08 -0.23
C GLU A 19 8.82 -10.65 0.26
N LYS A 20 8.70 -9.68 -0.65
CA LYS A 20 8.36 -8.30 -0.30
C LYS A 20 6.96 -8.13 0.30
N CYS A 21 6.07 -9.10 0.16
CA CYS A 21 4.75 -9.08 0.76
C CYS A 21 4.72 -9.64 2.19
N GLU A 22 5.79 -10.29 2.65
CA GLU A 22 5.82 -10.91 3.99
C GLU A 22 5.50 -9.88 5.08
N GLY A 23 4.65 -10.29 6.02
CA GLY A 23 4.14 -9.41 7.09
C GLY A 23 3.00 -8.48 6.67
N CYS A 24 2.52 -8.55 5.42
CA CYS A 24 1.33 -7.79 5.02
C CYS A 24 0.06 -8.45 5.56
N GLY A 25 -0.79 -7.71 6.28
CA GLY A 25 -2.07 -8.22 6.85
C GLY A 25 -3.17 -8.53 5.82
N ARG A 26 -2.82 -8.59 4.54
CA ARG A 26 -3.72 -8.87 3.40
C ARG A 26 -3.37 -10.18 2.68
N ILE A 27 -2.46 -10.97 3.25
CA ILE A 27 -2.12 -12.30 2.77
C ILE A 27 -3.21 -13.28 3.21
N VAL A 28 -3.59 -14.18 2.30
CA VAL A 28 -4.53 -15.28 2.56
C VAL A 28 -3.82 -16.56 2.15
N GLU A 29 -3.83 -17.56 3.02
CA GLU A 29 -3.29 -18.88 2.72
C GLU A 29 -4.41 -19.80 2.22
N GLN A 30 -4.18 -20.49 1.10
CA GLN A 30 -5.08 -21.48 0.56
C GLN A 30 -4.27 -22.61 -0.08
N GLU A 31 -4.57 -23.86 0.30
CA GLU A 31 -3.88 -25.06 -0.19
C GLU A 31 -2.34 -25.02 0.02
N GLY A 32 -1.89 -24.39 1.12
CA GLY A 32 -0.46 -24.25 1.45
C GLY A 32 0.27 -23.17 0.64
N VAL A 33 -0.45 -22.41 -0.20
CA VAL A 33 0.11 -21.29 -0.96
C VAL A 33 -0.50 -19.98 -0.46
N GLN A 34 0.36 -18.98 -0.30
CA GLN A 34 -0.03 -17.65 0.16
C GLN A 34 -0.34 -16.74 -1.03
N TYR A 35 -1.49 -16.07 -1.00
CA TYR A 35 -2.00 -15.17 -2.04
C TYR A 35 -2.31 -13.79 -1.48
N CYS A 36 -2.29 -12.78 -2.36
CA CYS A 36 -2.71 -11.43 -1.98
C CYS A 36 -4.22 -11.28 -2.17
N LYS A 37 -4.94 -10.82 -1.13
CA LYS A 37 -6.38 -10.55 -1.21
C LYS A 37 -6.77 -9.42 -2.18
N SER A 38 -5.83 -8.54 -2.50
CA SER A 38 -6.09 -7.32 -3.29
C SER A 38 -5.57 -7.38 -4.73
N TYR A 39 -4.53 -8.17 -5.00
CA TYR A 39 -3.86 -8.17 -6.31
C TYR A 39 -3.68 -9.60 -6.83
N LEU A 40 -3.98 -9.78 -8.12
CA LEU A 40 -3.73 -11.04 -8.84
C LEU A 40 -2.23 -11.27 -9.08
N TYR A 41 -1.46 -10.20 -9.30
CA TYR A 41 -0.03 -10.28 -9.59
C TYR A 41 0.78 -9.43 -8.60
N PRO A 42 1.13 -9.98 -7.42
CA PRO A 42 1.90 -9.26 -6.41
C PRO A 42 3.23 -8.73 -6.95
N SER A 43 3.96 -9.55 -7.73
CA SER A 43 5.24 -9.17 -8.34
C SER A 43 5.16 -7.90 -9.20
N ALA A 44 4.12 -7.78 -10.04
CA ALA A 44 3.94 -6.61 -10.90
C ALA A 44 3.73 -5.32 -10.10
N LYS A 45 3.04 -5.39 -8.96
CA LYS A 45 2.81 -4.21 -8.11
C LYS A 45 4.12 -3.67 -7.53
N TRP A 46 5.01 -4.56 -7.09
CA TRP A 46 6.31 -4.18 -6.52
C TRP A 46 7.34 -3.73 -7.56
N LYS A 47 7.17 -4.06 -8.84
CA LYS A 47 8.01 -3.53 -9.93
C LYS A 47 7.80 -2.03 -10.17
N LEU A 48 6.58 -1.55 -9.98
CA LEU A 48 6.22 -0.13 -10.18
C LEU A 48 6.49 0.75 -8.96
N GLY A 49 6.95 0.17 -7.85
CA GLY A 49 7.23 0.88 -6.60
C GLY A 49 6.61 0.19 -5.39
N LEU A 50 6.50 0.93 -4.29
CA LEU A 50 5.94 0.41 -3.05
C LEU A 50 4.45 0.03 -3.24
N CYS A 51 4.04 -1.11 -2.68
CA CYS A 51 2.63 -1.45 -2.66
C CYS A 51 1.84 -0.47 -1.77
N ASN A 52 0.83 0.21 -2.34
CA ASN A 52 -0.08 1.12 -1.62
C ASN A 52 -0.84 0.47 -0.45
N PHE A 53 -0.87 -0.86 -0.42
CA PHE A 53 -1.53 -1.66 0.59
C PHE A 53 -0.54 -2.44 1.46
N ALA A 54 0.77 -2.19 1.34
CA ALA A 54 1.73 -2.74 2.29
C ALA A 54 1.43 -2.17 3.68
N THR A 55 1.06 -3.04 4.62
CA THR A 55 0.88 -2.66 6.03
C THR A 55 2.20 -2.65 6.78
N HIS A 56 3.17 -3.40 6.28
CA HIS A 56 4.51 -3.59 6.87
C HIS A 56 5.54 -2.60 6.34
N ALA A 57 5.41 -2.15 5.09
CA ALA A 57 6.35 -1.21 4.49
C ALA A 57 5.71 0.18 4.43
N LYS A 58 6.25 1.13 5.21
CA LYS A 58 5.85 2.54 5.16
C LYS A 58 6.87 3.30 4.30
N PRO A 59 6.44 4.10 3.31
CA PRO A 59 7.38 4.92 2.57
C PRO A 59 8.08 5.87 3.55
N GLU A 60 9.40 5.98 3.43
CA GLU A 60 10.17 6.98 4.17
C GLU A 60 9.78 8.37 3.65
N ILE A 61 8.85 9.01 4.35
CA ILE A 61 8.52 10.41 4.12
C ILE A 61 9.67 11.20 4.72
N ASN A 62 10.66 11.54 3.89
CA ASN A 62 11.58 12.61 4.22
C ASN A 62 10.76 13.89 4.32
N VAL A 63 10.25 14.18 5.52
CA VAL A 63 9.65 15.47 5.84
C VAL A 63 10.79 16.46 5.83
N VAL A 64 11.13 16.96 4.64
CA VAL A 64 11.95 18.14 4.50
C VAL A 64 11.19 19.21 5.25
N THR A 65 11.67 19.55 6.44
CA THR A 65 11.18 20.69 7.21
C THR A 65 11.56 21.93 6.42
N VAL A 66 10.72 22.26 5.44
CA VAL A 66 10.88 23.48 4.67
C VAL A 66 10.73 24.61 5.68
N ARG A 67 11.87 25.21 6.07
CA ARG A 67 11.92 26.42 6.88
C ARG A 67 11.18 27.50 6.11
N ILE A 68 9.88 27.65 6.38
CA ILE A 68 9.07 28.70 5.80
C ILE A 68 9.47 30.00 6.49
N ASN A 69 9.79 31.01 5.67
CA ASN A 69 10.07 32.34 6.17
C ASN A 69 8.83 32.89 6.92
N PRO A 70 8.98 33.52 8.09
CA PRO A 70 7.87 34.05 8.89
C PRO A 70 6.96 35.02 8.11
N LEU A 71 7.49 35.83 7.19
CA LEU A 71 6.70 36.70 6.32
C LEU A 71 5.80 35.90 5.36
N LYS A 72 6.30 34.77 4.85
CA LYS A 72 5.55 33.86 3.97
C LYS A 72 4.45 33.12 4.74
N ALA A 73 4.69 32.78 6.00
CA ALA A 73 3.68 32.21 6.90
C ALA A 73 2.55 33.22 7.18
N ALA A 74 2.90 34.44 7.57
CA ALA A 74 1.94 35.52 7.84
C ALA A 74 1.07 35.84 6.61
N LYS A 75 1.66 35.89 5.41
CA LYS A 75 0.92 36.09 4.15
C LYS A 75 -0.05 34.95 3.81
N ARG A 76 0.28 33.70 4.18
CA ARG A 76 -0.61 32.54 3.97
C ARG A 76 -1.76 32.52 4.99
N ALA A 77 -1.50 32.91 6.24
CA ALA A 77 -2.50 32.97 7.29
C ALA A 77 -3.56 34.06 7.00
N SER A 78 -3.10 35.24 6.57
CA SER A 78 -3.99 36.35 6.21
C SER A 78 -4.87 36.06 4.99
N LYS A 79 -4.41 35.25 4.02
CA LYS A 79 -5.22 34.87 2.84
C LYS A 79 -6.29 33.80 3.13
N ARG A 80 -6.19 33.08 4.26
CA ARG A 80 -7.19 32.08 4.67
C ARG A 80 -8.30 32.66 5.55
N LYS A 81 -8.17 33.92 5.96
CA LYS A 81 -9.21 34.70 6.64
C LYS A 81 -10.01 35.47 5.61
#